data_AF-A0A1V5EDR3-F1
#
_entry.id   AF-A0A1V5EDR3-F1
#
_cell.length_a   1.000
_cell.length_b   1.000
_cell.length_c   1.000
_cell.angle_alpha   90.00
_cell.angle_beta   90.00
_cell.angle_gamma   90.00
#
_symmetry.space_group_name_H-M   'P 1'
#
loop_
_entity.id
_entity.type
_entity.pdbx_description
1 polymer ?
#
loop_
_entity_poly.entity_id
_entity_poly.type
_entity_poly.pdbx_seq_one_letter_code
_entity_poly.pdbx_strand_id
1 'polypeptide(L)'
;MNRRFKWMVVYLVFSLVALSLNGCSDYPWEAGMTLVLKIETPSNDATVTTSTVKVSGRLVGSESKAATVKINNMDVPVKDATFSADVPLIEGKNVIKISAMGSGTSQEREVNVTYVPSKK
;
A
#
# COMPACT_ATOMS: atom_id res chain seq x y z
N MET A 1 53.83 -22.40 21.21
CA MET A 1 52.54 -21.88 20.67
C MET A 1 51.43 -22.17 21.68
N ASN A 2 50.86 -21.13 22.23
CA ASN A 2 50.36 -20.97 23.60
C ASN A 2 48.87 -21.33 23.70
N ARG A 3 48.52 -22.30 24.56
CA ARG A 3 47.15 -22.85 24.76
C ARG A 3 46.11 -21.76 25.09
N ARG A 4 46.55 -20.66 25.69
CA ARG A 4 45.74 -19.47 26.00
C ARG A 4 45.35 -18.66 24.75
N PHE A 5 46.23 -18.62 23.73
CA PHE A 5 45.98 -17.94 22.45
C PHE A 5 44.90 -18.68 21.63
N LYS A 6 44.90 -20.02 21.67
CA LYS A 6 43.86 -20.84 21.04
C LYS A 6 42.45 -20.55 21.60
N TRP A 7 42.33 -20.36 22.91
CA TRP A 7 41.03 -20.09 23.54
C TRP A 7 40.52 -18.66 23.26
N MET A 8 41.43 -17.67 23.21
CA MET A 8 41.08 -16.30 22.81
C MET A 8 40.52 -16.23 21.39
N VAL A 9 41.12 -16.96 20.44
CA VAL A 9 40.62 -17.02 19.05
C VAL A 9 39.24 -17.67 19.00
N VAL A 10 38.99 -18.73 19.78
CA VAL A 10 37.67 -19.38 19.85
C VAL A 10 36.60 -18.43 20.41
N TYR A 11 36.90 -17.68 21.48
CA TYR A 11 35.95 -16.71 22.02
C TYR A 11 35.70 -15.52 21.07
N LEU A 12 36.72 -15.07 20.35
CA LEU A 12 36.59 -13.98 19.37
C LEU A 12 35.74 -14.41 18.15
N VAL A 13 35.86 -15.66 17.71
CA VAL A 13 35.01 -16.24 16.65
C VAL A 13 33.57 -16.47 17.14
N PHE A 14 33.39 -16.94 18.38
CA PHE A 14 32.05 -17.13 18.97
C PHE A 14 31.30 -15.80 19.16
N SER A 15 32.03 -14.73 19.48
CA SER A 15 31.48 -13.38 19.57
C SER A 15 31.13 -12.78 18.20
N LEU A 16 31.86 -13.13 17.14
CA LEU A 16 31.54 -12.70 15.76
C LEU A 16 30.34 -13.44 15.17
N VAL A 17 30.08 -14.69 15.57
CA VAL A 17 28.90 -15.46 15.16
C VAL A 17 27.61 -14.94 15.83
N ALA A 18 27.72 -14.33 17.02
CA ALA A 18 26.57 -13.74 17.71
C ALA A 18 26.10 -12.39 17.11
N LEU A 19 26.91 -11.73 16.28
CA LEU A 19 26.58 -10.43 15.68
C LEU A 19 25.77 -10.52 14.37
N SER A 20 25.46 -11.73 13.88
CA SER A 20 24.73 -11.94 12.62
C SER A 20 23.28 -12.41 12.76
N LEU A 21 22.67 -12.35 13.95
CA LEU A 21 21.24 -12.68 14.14
C LEU A 21 20.31 -11.46 14.16
N ASN A 22 20.72 -10.35 13.56
CA ASN A 22 19.77 -9.34 13.06
C ASN A 22 19.45 -9.60 11.58
N GLY A 23 19.36 -10.87 11.18
CA GLY A 23 18.72 -11.22 9.92
C GLY A 23 17.24 -10.85 10.06
N CYS A 24 16.81 -9.77 9.40
CA CYS A 24 15.41 -9.42 9.23
C CYS A 24 14.62 -10.68 8.88
N SER A 25 13.88 -11.18 9.85
CA SER A 25 13.11 -12.39 9.69
C SER A 25 11.71 -12.03 9.21
N ASP A 26 11.55 -11.86 7.91
CA ASP A 26 10.24 -11.94 7.27
C ASP A 26 9.84 -13.43 7.23
N TYR A 27 9.36 -13.95 8.36
CA TYR A 27 8.87 -15.33 8.45
C TYR A 27 7.51 -15.45 7.73
N PRO A 28 7.33 -16.36 6.77
CA PRO A 28 6.11 -16.46 5.95
C PRO A 28 4.84 -16.91 6.70
N TRP A 29 4.91 -17.28 7.98
CA TRP A 29 3.76 -17.76 8.77
C TRP A 29 3.13 -16.66 9.66
N GLU A 30 3.72 -15.46 9.68
CA GLU A 30 3.00 -14.20 9.97
C GLU A 30 2.18 -13.82 8.72
N ALA A 31 1.28 -14.70 8.29
CA ALA A 31 0.21 -14.33 7.37
C ALA A 31 -0.80 -13.46 8.14
N GLY A 32 -0.31 -12.35 8.68
CA GLY A 32 -1.14 -11.28 9.18
C GLY A 32 -2.13 -10.91 8.08
N MET A 33 -3.29 -10.45 8.51
CA MET A 33 -4.30 -9.89 7.60
C MET A 33 -3.60 -8.95 6.62
N THR A 34 -3.53 -9.30 5.34
CA THR A 34 -2.87 -8.46 4.32
C THR A 34 -3.93 -7.77 3.48
N LEU A 35 -3.73 -6.47 3.29
CA LEU A 35 -4.54 -5.65 2.40
C LEU A 35 -3.64 -4.64 1.71
N VAL A 36 -3.65 -4.68 0.39
CA VAL A 36 -2.89 -3.76 -0.47
C VAL A 36 -3.87 -3.12 -1.43
N LEU A 37 -3.96 -1.80 -1.37
CA LEU A 37 -4.75 -0.97 -2.27
C LEU A 37 -3.90 -0.57 -3.48
N LYS A 38 -4.30 -1.00 -4.68
CA LYS A 38 -3.69 -0.61 -5.96
C LYS A 38 -4.66 0.23 -6.77
N ILE A 39 -4.24 1.43 -7.14
CA ILE A 39 -5.03 2.35 -7.96
C ILE A 39 -4.55 2.23 -9.40
N GLU A 40 -5.47 2.00 -10.33
CA GLU A 40 -5.18 1.83 -11.76
C GLU A 40 -5.53 3.09 -12.53
N THR A 41 -6.57 3.81 -12.14
CA THR A 41 -6.97 5.08 -12.75
C THR A 41 -7.67 5.97 -11.72
N PRO A 42 -7.49 7.30 -11.75
CA PRO A 42 -6.49 8.02 -12.54
C PRO A 42 -5.07 7.81 -11.99
N SER A 43 -4.05 8.06 -12.83
CA SER A 43 -2.68 8.16 -12.34
C SER A 43 -2.54 9.37 -11.41
N ASN A 44 -1.65 9.29 -10.43
CA ASN A 44 -1.36 10.45 -9.58
C ASN A 44 -0.84 11.61 -10.43
N ASP A 45 -1.30 12.82 -10.10
CA ASP A 45 -1.03 14.08 -10.79
C ASP A 45 -1.57 14.15 -12.24
N ALA A 46 -2.52 13.29 -12.60
CA ALA A 46 -3.15 13.33 -13.91
C ALA A 46 -3.90 14.67 -14.15
N THR A 47 -3.81 15.18 -15.38
CA THR A 47 -4.63 16.31 -15.84
C THR A 47 -5.75 15.79 -16.73
N VAL A 48 -6.99 16.14 -16.41
CA VAL A 48 -8.18 15.73 -17.15
C VAL A 48 -8.95 16.94 -17.64
N THR A 49 -9.67 16.77 -18.75
CA THR A 49 -10.49 17.84 -19.36
C THR A 49 -11.99 17.65 -19.15
N THR A 50 -12.37 16.62 -18.39
CA THR A 50 -13.76 16.31 -18.04
C THR A 50 -14.00 16.57 -16.56
N SER A 51 -15.18 17.10 -16.23
CA SER A 51 -15.61 17.38 -14.85
C SER A 51 -15.88 16.13 -14.02
N THR A 52 -15.72 14.94 -14.60
CA THR A 52 -15.90 13.65 -13.95
C THR A 52 -14.72 12.77 -14.33
N VAL A 53 -14.14 12.07 -13.34
CA VAL A 53 -13.09 11.08 -13.56
C VAL A 53 -13.52 9.74 -12.99
N LYS A 54 -13.26 8.68 -13.76
CA LYS A 54 -13.45 7.31 -13.30
C LYS A 54 -12.27 6.90 -12.44
N VAL A 55 -12.53 6.66 -11.15
CA VAL A 55 -11.53 6.12 -10.22
C VAL A 55 -11.72 4.62 -10.15
N SER A 56 -10.70 3.86 -10.55
CA SER A 56 -10.70 2.40 -10.51
C SER A 56 -9.41 1.84 -9.94
N GLY A 57 -9.54 0.69 -9.32
CA GLY A 57 -8.41 -0.03 -8.76
C GLY A 57 -8.79 -1.42 -8.28
N ARG A 58 -7.83 -2.07 -7.62
CA ARG A 58 -7.98 -3.41 -7.08
C ARG A 58 -7.35 -3.55 -5.71
N LEU A 59 -7.91 -4.48 -4.95
CA LEU A 59 -7.44 -4.90 -3.65
C LEU A 59 -6.68 -6.22 -3.81
N VAL A 60 -5.55 -6.34 -3.14
CA VAL A 60 -4.72 -7.55 -3.14
C VAL A 60 -4.44 -7.94 -1.69
N GLY A 61 -4.43 -9.24 -1.40
CA GLY A 61 -4.19 -9.76 -0.05
C GLY A 61 -5.33 -10.66 0.43
N SER A 62 -5.13 -11.28 1.60
CA SER A 62 -6.08 -12.22 2.20
C SER A 62 -7.42 -11.56 2.53
N GLU A 63 -7.40 -10.27 2.90
CA GLU A 63 -8.59 -9.51 3.30
C GLU A 63 -9.32 -8.85 2.14
N SER A 64 -8.80 -8.97 0.91
CA SER A 64 -9.33 -8.25 -0.26
C SER A 64 -10.81 -8.53 -0.56
N LYS A 65 -11.31 -9.74 -0.23
CA LYS A 65 -12.71 -10.13 -0.44
C LYS A 65 -13.68 -9.56 0.60
N ALA A 66 -13.21 -9.32 1.83
CA ALA A 66 -14.03 -8.79 2.93
C ALA A 66 -13.84 -7.27 3.11
N ALA A 67 -12.93 -6.67 2.35
CA ALA A 67 -12.60 -5.26 2.45
C ALA A 67 -13.68 -4.36 1.88
N THR A 68 -13.90 -3.23 2.55
CA THR A 68 -14.76 -2.12 2.11
C THR A 68 -13.90 -1.02 1.54
N VAL A 69 -14.38 -0.32 0.50
CA VAL A 69 -13.66 0.81 -0.11
C VAL A 69 -14.52 2.06 -0.01
N LYS A 70 -13.89 3.17 0.38
CA LYS A 70 -14.47 4.51 0.36
C LYS A 70 -13.67 5.42 -0.54
N ILE A 71 -14.37 6.21 -1.37
CA ILE A 71 -13.78 7.24 -2.22
C ILE A 71 -14.40 8.58 -1.84
N ASN A 72 -13.61 9.55 -1.39
CA ASN A 72 -14.09 10.84 -0.88
C ASN A 72 -15.25 10.67 0.13
N ASN A 73 -15.07 9.73 1.08
CA ASN A 73 -16.05 9.35 2.10
C ASN A 73 -17.32 8.63 1.60
N MET A 74 -17.48 8.38 0.29
CA MET A 74 -18.57 7.59 -0.26
C MET A 74 -18.22 6.10 -0.29
N ASP A 75 -19.12 5.25 0.19
CA ASP A 75 -18.97 3.79 0.09
C ASP A 75 -19.08 3.33 -1.37
N VAL A 76 -18.08 2.60 -1.84
CA VAL A 76 -17.99 2.07 -3.21
C VAL A 76 -18.05 0.54 -3.16
N PRO A 77 -18.98 -0.08 -3.91
CA PRO A 77 -19.06 -1.53 -3.95
C PRO A 77 -17.81 -2.13 -4.59
N VAL A 78 -17.24 -3.13 -3.91
CA VAL A 78 -16.13 -3.94 -4.42
C VAL A 78 -16.71 -5.21 -5.02
N LYS A 79 -16.37 -5.51 -6.28
CA LYS A 79 -16.73 -6.76 -6.97
C LYS A 79 -15.45 -7.45 -7.43
N ASP A 80 -15.29 -8.72 -7.08
CA ASP A 80 -14.10 -9.51 -7.43
C ASP A 80 -12.78 -8.83 -7.05
N ALA A 81 -12.74 -8.22 -5.85
CA ALA A 81 -11.61 -7.42 -5.35
C ALA A 81 -11.25 -6.20 -6.21
N THR A 82 -12.13 -5.76 -7.11
CA THR A 82 -11.99 -4.55 -7.91
C THR A 82 -13.06 -3.54 -7.52
N PHE A 83 -12.74 -2.25 -7.65
CA PHE A 83 -13.68 -1.17 -7.40
C PHE A 83 -13.60 -0.14 -8.54
N SER A 84 -14.73 0.52 -8.78
CA SER A 84 -14.84 1.58 -9.76
C SER A 84 -15.95 2.54 -9.33
N ALA A 85 -15.66 3.84 -9.33
CA ALA A 85 -16.66 4.88 -9.12
C ALA A 85 -16.34 6.11 -9.95
N ASP A 86 -17.36 6.85 -10.35
CA ASP A 86 -17.22 8.14 -10.99
C ASP A 86 -17.18 9.24 -9.92
N VAL A 87 -16.13 10.05 -9.94
CA VAL A 87 -15.92 11.14 -8.99
C VAL A 87 -16.05 12.48 -9.72
N PRO A 88 -16.97 13.36 -9.31
CA PRO A 88 -17.05 14.71 -9.85
C PRO A 88 -15.85 15.53 -9.37
N LEU A 89 -15.29 16.33 -10.27
CA LEU A 89 -14.14 17.19 -10.04
C LEU A 89 -14.57 18.66 -10.09
N ILE A 90 -13.97 19.47 -9.22
CA ILE A 90 -14.03 20.93 -9.31
C ILE A 90 -12.89 21.44 -10.19
N GLU A 91 -13.06 22.58 -10.86
CA GLU A 91 -11.99 23.14 -11.70
C GLU A 91 -10.74 23.43 -10.85
N GLY A 92 -9.58 23.05 -11.38
CA GLY A 92 -8.29 23.13 -10.68
C GLY A 92 -7.89 21.82 -10.01
N LYS A 93 -7.14 21.91 -8.91
CA LYS A 93 -6.58 20.75 -8.21
C LYS A 93 -7.64 20.07 -7.33
N ASN A 94 -7.78 18.76 -7.49
CA ASN A 94 -8.64 17.89 -6.71
C ASN A 94 -7.78 16.83 -6.03
N VAL A 95 -8.05 16.56 -4.75
CA VAL A 95 -7.44 15.45 -4.02
C VAL A 95 -8.52 14.40 -3.82
N ILE A 96 -8.32 13.22 -4.42
CA ILE A 96 -9.22 12.08 -4.26
C ILE A 96 -8.65 11.20 -3.18
N LYS A 97 -9.39 11.00 -2.08
CA LYS A 97 -8.99 10.12 -0.98
C LYS A 97 -9.68 8.78 -1.13
N ILE A 98 -8.88 7.71 -1.24
CA ILE A 98 -9.34 6.33 -1.32
C ILE A 98 -8.88 5.60 -0.07
N SER A 99 -9.83 5.09 0.71
CA SER A 99 -9.54 4.22 1.85
C SER A 99 -10.12 2.83 1.62
N ALA A 100 -9.35 1.80 1.98
CA ALA A 100 -9.76 0.42 1.95
C ALA A 100 -9.60 -0.16 3.36
N MET A 101 -10.66 -0.77 3.89
CA MET A 101 -10.69 -1.31 5.25
C MET A 101 -11.10 -2.77 5.23
N GLY A 102 -10.17 -3.64 5.62
CA GLY A 102 -10.38 -5.06 5.89
C GLY A 102 -10.66 -5.31 7.38
N SER A 103 -10.70 -6.58 7.79
CA SER A 103 -11.13 -6.94 9.15
C SER A 103 -10.17 -6.49 10.26
N GLY A 104 -8.88 -6.35 9.96
CA GLY A 104 -7.87 -5.81 10.88
C GLY A 104 -6.80 -4.96 10.22
N THR A 105 -6.99 -4.60 8.94
CA THR A 105 -6.08 -3.73 8.21
C THR A 105 -6.81 -2.59 7.51
N SER A 106 -6.18 -1.44 7.47
CA SER A 106 -6.64 -0.27 6.73
C SER A 106 -5.52 0.18 5.80
N GLN A 107 -5.89 0.60 4.60
CA GLN A 107 -5.01 1.24 3.64
C GLN A 107 -5.65 2.55 3.19
N GLU A 108 -4.84 3.60 3.11
CA GLU A 108 -5.27 4.89 2.60
C GLU A 108 -4.33 5.34 1.49
N ARG A 109 -4.89 5.91 0.43
CA ARG A 109 -4.17 6.48 -0.70
C ARG A 109 -4.85 7.76 -1.13
N GLU A 110 -4.04 8.73 -1.51
CA GLU A 110 -4.50 9.97 -2.11
C GLU A 110 -4.03 10.02 -3.55
N VAL A 111 -4.91 10.50 -4.43
CA VAL A 111 -4.63 10.71 -5.85
C VAL A 111 -4.94 12.15 -6.19
N ASN A 112 -3.91 12.87 -6.62
CA ASN A 112 -4.03 14.24 -7.07
C ASN A 112 -4.47 14.25 -8.53
N VAL A 113 -5.51 15.02 -8.85
CA VAL A 113 -6.04 15.16 -10.21
C VAL A 113 -6.29 16.63 -10.48
N THR A 114 -5.81 17.14 -11.60
CA THR A 114 -6.07 18.53 -12.02
C THR A 114 -7.12 18.52 -13.13
N TYR A 115 -8.28 19.13 -12.89
CA TYR A 115 -9.30 19.31 -13.90
C TYR A 115 -9.13 20.69 -14.57
N VAL A 116 -8.86 20.69 -15.87
CA VAL A 116 -8.78 21.89 -16.71
C VAL A 116 -9.83 21.77 -17.82
N PRO A 117 -10.95 22.49 -17.76
CA PRO A 117 -11.96 22.42 -18.79
C PRO A 117 -11.36 22.81 -20.15
N SER A 118 -11.56 21.97 -21.16
CA SER A 118 -11.24 22.35 -22.54
C SER A 118 -12.10 23.56 -22.89
N LYS A 119 -11.48 24.70 -23.17
CA LYS A 119 -12.19 25.86 -23.70
C LYS A 119 -12.92 25.41 -24.97
N LYS A 120 -14.25 25.45 -24.95
CA LYS A 120 -15.08 25.29 -26.14
C LYS A 120 -15.00 26.54 -27.01
#